data_AF-A0AAW9HES1-F1
#
_entry.id   AF-A0AAW9HES1-F1
#
_cell.length_a   1.000
_cell.length_b   1.000
_cell.length_c   1.000
_cell.angle_alpha   90.00
_cell.angle_beta   90.00
_cell.angle_gamma   90.00
#
_symmetry.space_group_name_H-M   'P 1'
#
loop_
_entity.id
_entity.type
_entity.pdbx_description
1 polymer ?
#
loop_
_entity_poly.entity_id
_entity_poly.type
_entity_poly.pdbx_seq_one_letter_code
_entity_poly.pdbx_strand_id
1 'polypeptide(L)'
;MEVAQLMSLGAGVLEREGYPDATESFELSRVDSVTRWAIAVTLEDASGVVVPDSEICAARTLGELVRLSCPGADLSLTTSSSQHDGAAAARPTPAATSADAAAGPSPEQSDKADAQDQSNQSNAPDVPDENAPLSAEDLRAALGL
;
A
#
# COMPACT_ATOMS: atom_id res chain seq x y z
N MET A 1 -27.42 2.93 -5.49
CA MET A 1 -26.36 2.33 -6.34
C MET A 1 -26.22 0.87 -5.94
N GLU A 2 -25.99 -0.03 -6.89
CA GLU A 2 -25.83 -1.47 -6.58
C GLU A 2 -24.43 -1.78 -6.04
N VAL A 3 -24.32 -2.77 -5.14
CA VAL A 3 -23.03 -3.20 -4.55
C VAL A 3 -22.01 -3.57 -5.62
N ALA A 4 -22.45 -4.26 -6.68
CA ALA A 4 -21.58 -4.64 -7.80
C ALA A 4 -20.99 -3.43 -8.54
N GLN A 5 -21.73 -2.33 -8.63
CA GLN A 5 -21.25 -1.09 -9.25
C GLN A 5 -20.21 -0.40 -8.37
N LEU A 6 -20.47 -0.34 -7.05
CA LEU A 6 -19.49 0.18 -6.08
C LEU A 6 -18.22 -0.66 -6.05
N MET A 7 -18.34 -2.00 -6.09
CA MET A 7 -17.20 -2.91 -6.21
C MET A 7 -16.37 -2.64 -7.47
N SER A 8 -17.03 -2.51 -8.63
CA SER A 8 -16.36 -2.19 -9.89
C SER A 8 -15.65 -0.83 -9.83
N LEU A 9 -16.29 0.17 -9.19
CA LEU A 9 -15.72 1.50 -9.03
C LEU A 9 -14.46 1.49 -8.15
N GLY A 10 -14.52 0.83 -6.99
CA GLY A 10 -13.37 0.70 -6.10
C GLY A 10 -12.23 -0.12 -6.71
N ALA A 11 -12.55 -1.19 -7.44
CA ALA A 11 -11.57 -1.95 -8.20
C ALA A 11 -10.94 -1.10 -9.32
N GLY A 12 -11.70 -0.24 -9.99
CA GLY A 12 -11.19 0.67 -11.01
C GLY A 12 -10.24 1.75 -10.46
N VAL A 13 -10.42 2.18 -9.22
CA VAL A 13 -9.41 3.03 -8.54
C VAL A 13 -8.11 2.24 -8.36
N LEU A 14 -8.21 1.02 -7.82
CA LEU A 14 -7.06 0.14 -7.58
C LEU A 14 -6.32 -0.25 -8.87
N GLU A 15 -7.03 -0.47 -9.96
CA GLU A 15 -6.44 -0.75 -11.27
C GLU A 15 -5.53 0.41 -11.74
N ARG A 16 -5.98 1.67 -11.60
CA ARG A 16 -5.17 2.85 -11.92
C ARG A 16 -3.92 2.97 -11.05
N GLU A 17 -3.99 2.47 -9.82
CA GLU A 17 -2.87 2.42 -8.88
C GLU A 17 -1.98 1.17 -9.05
N GLY A 18 -2.23 0.34 -10.08
CA GLY A 18 -1.39 -0.81 -10.42
C GLY A 18 -1.86 -2.15 -9.86
N TYR A 19 -3.11 -2.26 -9.41
CA TYR A 19 -3.72 -3.49 -8.91
C TYR A 19 -4.92 -3.93 -9.78
N PRO A 20 -4.68 -4.46 -11.00
CA PRO A 20 -5.75 -4.76 -11.97
C PRO A 20 -6.68 -5.90 -11.55
N ASP A 21 -6.21 -6.82 -10.70
CA ASP A 21 -6.97 -8.00 -10.26
C ASP A 21 -7.60 -7.81 -8.87
N ALA A 22 -7.88 -6.57 -8.48
CA ALA A 22 -8.50 -6.27 -7.19
C ALA A 22 -9.93 -6.84 -7.12
N THR A 23 -10.18 -7.68 -6.11
CA THR A 23 -11.49 -8.28 -5.84
C THR A 23 -11.99 -7.86 -4.45
N GLU A 24 -13.14 -8.38 -4.04
CA GLU A 24 -13.71 -8.13 -2.70
C GLU A 24 -12.74 -8.42 -1.55
N SER A 25 -11.92 -9.47 -1.68
CA SER A 25 -10.96 -9.88 -0.66
C SER A 25 -9.61 -9.15 -0.75
N PHE A 26 -9.47 -8.19 -1.66
CA PHE A 26 -8.23 -7.42 -1.81
C PHE A 26 -7.88 -6.71 -0.51
N GLU A 27 -6.70 -6.99 0.03
CA GLU A 27 -6.21 -6.41 1.29
C GLU A 27 -5.77 -4.96 1.10
N LEU A 28 -6.39 -4.04 1.84
CA LEU A 28 -6.07 -2.61 1.83
C LEU A 28 -4.77 -2.27 2.59
N SER A 29 -4.08 -3.26 3.15
CA SER A 29 -2.71 -3.14 3.68
C SER A 29 -1.66 -3.03 2.57
N ARG A 30 -2.02 -3.45 1.34
CA ARG A 30 -1.12 -3.47 0.18
C ARG A 30 -0.99 -2.10 -0.49
N VAL A 31 -1.89 -1.18 -0.19
CA VAL A 31 -1.93 0.18 -0.74
C VAL A 31 -1.54 1.18 0.34
N ASP A 32 -1.07 2.34 -0.07
CA ASP A 32 -0.84 3.43 0.87
C ASP A 32 -2.17 4.09 1.33
N SER A 33 -2.05 4.95 2.34
CA SER A 33 -3.19 5.63 2.94
C SER A 33 -3.90 6.58 1.99
N VAL A 34 -3.21 7.17 1.01
CA VAL A 34 -3.80 8.09 0.03
C VAL A 34 -4.65 7.31 -0.96
N THR A 35 -4.16 6.19 -1.50
CA THR A 35 -4.96 5.29 -2.34
C THR A 35 -6.20 4.81 -1.61
N ARG A 36 -6.06 4.38 -0.33
CA ARG A 36 -7.21 3.98 0.49
C ARG A 36 -8.26 5.09 0.59
N TRP A 37 -7.83 6.33 0.82
CA TRP A 37 -8.72 7.49 0.87
C TRP A 37 -9.36 7.81 -0.47
N ALA A 38 -8.62 7.69 -1.57
CA ALA A 38 -9.14 7.88 -2.92
C ALA A 38 -10.27 6.89 -3.23
N ILE A 39 -10.12 5.63 -2.81
CA ILE A 39 -11.19 4.63 -2.92
C ILE A 39 -12.40 5.06 -2.10
N ALA A 40 -12.20 5.41 -0.81
CA ALA A 40 -13.29 5.81 0.07
C ALA A 40 -14.09 6.98 -0.51
N VAL A 41 -13.44 8.11 -0.84
CA VAL A 41 -14.09 9.29 -1.43
C VAL A 41 -14.85 8.95 -2.70
N THR A 42 -14.25 8.13 -3.58
CA THR A 42 -14.90 7.70 -4.82
C THR A 42 -16.19 6.91 -4.52
N LEU A 43 -16.19 6.05 -3.51
CA LEU A 43 -17.38 5.29 -3.10
C LEU A 43 -18.41 6.18 -2.41
N GLU A 44 -17.99 7.15 -1.59
CA GLU A 44 -18.86 8.12 -0.92
C GLU A 44 -19.59 9.00 -1.95
N ASP A 45 -18.86 9.54 -2.94
CA ASP A 45 -19.42 10.35 -4.02
C ASP A 45 -20.47 9.57 -4.84
N ALA A 46 -20.20 8.29 -5.09
CA ALA A 46 -21.05 7.41 -5.87
C ALA A 46 -22.30 6.94 -5.10
N SER A 47 -22.15 6.68 -3.81
CA SER A 47 -23.22 6.15 -2.95
C SER A 47 -24.06 7.23 -2.26
N GLY A 48 -23.49 8.43 -2.06
CA GLY A 48 -24.03 9.47 -1.19
C GLY A 48 -23.92 9.16 0.31
N VAL A 49 -23.18 8.12 0.69
CA VAL A 49 -22.96 7.72 2.09
C VAL A 49 -21.58 8.16 2.51
N VAL A 50 -21.48 8.95 3.59
CA VAL A 50 -20.21 9.33 4.20
C VAL A 50 -19.77 8.24 5.17
N VAL A 51 -18.54 7.77 5.04
CA VAL A 51 -17.92 6.77 5.88
C VAL A 51 -16.95 7.47 6.84
N PRO A 52 -17.06 7.24 8.17
CA PRO A 52 -16.13 7.84 9.12
C PRO A 52 -14.69 7.39 8.88
N ASP A 53 -13.72 8.31 9.05
CA ASP A 53 -12.28 8.03 8.92
C ASP A 53 -11.82 6.80 9.73
N SER A 54 -12.39 6.60 10.93
CA SER A 54 -12.09 5.43 11.76
C SER A 54 -12.47 4.11 11.09
N GLU A 55 -13.60 4.08 10.38
CA GLU A 55 -14.08 2.91 9.66
C GLU A 55 -13.27 2.70 8.38
N ILE A 56 -12.90 3.78 7.67
CA ILE A 56 -11.99 3.70 6.50
C ILE A 56 -10.64 3.11 6.92
N CYS A 57 -10.11 3.54 8.08
CA CYS A 57 -8.87 3.00 8.64
C CYS A 57 -9.02 1.56 9.12
N ALA A 58 -10.18 1.20 9.69
CA ALA A 58 -10.43 -0.14 10.21
C ALA A 58 -10.68 -1.18 9.11
N ALA A 59 -11.21 -0.76 7.95
CA ALA A 59 -11.45 -1.63 6.81
C ALA A 59 -10.16 -2.34 6.37
N ARG A 60 -10.23 -3.66 6.29
CA ARG A 60 -9.12 -4.54 5.91
C ARG A 60 -9.16 -4.88 4.44
N THR A 61 -10.36 -4.94 3.87
CA THR A 61 -10.55 -5.32 2.47
C THR A 61 -11.38 -4.31 1.69
N LEU A 62 -11.25 -4.35 0.36
CA LEU A 62 -12.09 -3.57 -0.55
C LEU A 62 -13.58 -3.83 -0.31
N GLY A 63 -13.96 -5.09 -0.10
CA GLY A 63 -15.35 -5.46 0.17
C GLY A 63 -15.91 -4.88 1.47
N GLU A 64 -15.10 -4.80 2.52
CA GLU A 64 -15.50 -4.13 3.77
C GLU A 64 -15.77 -2.65 3.52
N LEU A 65 -14.86 -1.98 2.80
CA LEU A 65 -15.03 -0.56 2.48
C LEU A 65 -16.28 -0.30 1.63
N VAL A 66 -16.55 -1.14 0.63
CA VAL A 66 -17.77 -1.05 -0.18
C VAL A 66 -19.03 -1.27 0.64
N ARG A 67 -19.03 -2.21 1.59
CA ARG A 67 -20.17 -2.42 2.50
C ARG A 67 -20.43 -1.20 3.37
N LEU A 68 -19.39 -0.53 3.87
CA LEU A 68 -19.53 0.69 4.66
C LEU A 68 -20.16 1.83 3.85
N SER A 69 -19.89 1.89 2.53
CA SER A 69 -20.50 2.87 1.62
C SER A 69 -21.89 2.46 1.10
N CYS A 70 -22.47 1.34 1.56
CA CYS A 70 -23.81 0.95 1.14
C CYS A 70 -24.89 1.68 1.95
N PRO A 71 -25.94 2.25 1.31
CA PRO A 71 -27.06 2.84 2.03
C PRO A 71 -27.74 1.83 2.95
N GLY A 72 -27.89 2.18 4.23
CA GLY A 72 -28.52 1.31 5.23
C GLY A 72 -27.59 0.26 5.84
N ALA A 73 -26.28 0.31 5.57
CA ALA A 73 -25.30 -0.43 6.35
C ALA A 73 -25.31 0.07 7.81
N ASP A 74 -25.55 -0.85 8.75
CA ASP A 74 -25.49 -0.52 10.17
C ASP A 74 -24.01 -0.42 10.59
N LEU A 75 -23.53 0.82 10.71
CA LEU A 75 -22.16 1.12 11.14
C LEU A 75 -21.93 0.83 12.64
N SER A 76 -22.94 0.32 13.37
CA SER A 76 -22.84 0.07 14.82
C SER A 76 -21.97 -1.14 15.21
N LEU A 77 -21.41 -1.89 14.26
CA LEU A 77 -20.76 -3.18 14.55
C LEU A 77 -19.25 -3.15 14.84
N THR A 78 -18.57 -2.00 14.79
CA THR A 78 -17.10 -1.93 14.96
C THR A 78 -16.63 -1.22 16.22
N THR A 79 -17.53 -0.75 17.10
CA THR A 79 -17.15 -0.54 18.51
C THR A 79 -17.06 -1.88 19.21
N SER A 80 -16.06 -2.67 18.83
CA SER A 80 -15.61 -3.80 19.64
C SER A 80 -15.12 -3.22 20.96
N SER A 81 -16.04 -3.16 21.92
CA SER A 81 -15.79 -2.85 23.33
C SER A 81 -14.79 -3.87 23.85
N SER A 82 -13.50 -3.56 23.68
CA SER A 82 -12.42 -4.25 24.34
C SER A 82 -12.58 -3.95 25.83
N GLN A 83 -13.28 -4.84 26.53
CA GLN A 83 -13.25 -4.91 27.98
C GLN A 83 -11.79 -5.13 28.37
N HIS A 84 -11.13 -4.02 28.71
CA HIS A 84 -9.84 -4.04 29.38
C HIS A 84 -10.09 -4.47 30.83
N ASP A 85 -10.32 -5.77 31.05
CA ASP A 85 -10.21 -6.33 32.39
C ASP A 85 -8.73 -6.38 32.74
N GLY A 86 -8.34 -5.48 33.65
CA GLY A 86 -7.00 -5.39 34.18
C GLY A 86 -6.66 -6.65 34.98
N ALA A 87 -5.73 -7.45 34.46
CA ALA A 87 -4.98 -8.42 35.24
C ALA A 87 -3.52 -7.96 35.32
N ALA A 88 -3.21 -7.21 36.37
CA ALA A 88 -1.84 -7.01 36.81
C ALA A 88 -1.29 -8.36 37.28
N ALA A 89 -0.46 -9.01 36.45
CA ALA A 89 0.28 -10.21 36.86
C ALA A 89 1.69 -10.19 36.26
N ALA A 90 2.65 -9.87 37.13
CA ALA A 90 4.05 -10.29 37.17
C ALA A 90 4.88 -10.30 35.87
N ARG A 91 5.86 -9.39 35.84
CA ARG A 91 7.03 -9.44 34.95
C ARG A 91 7.75 -10.80 35.06
N PRO A 92 8.09 -11.48 33.97
CA PRO A 92 9.00 -12.61 34.04
C PRO A 92 10.43 -12.13 34.31
N THR A 93 11.00 -12.60 35.42
CA THR A 93 12.39 -12.47 35.83
C THR A 93 13.27 -13.30 34.90
N PRO A 94 14.32 -12.76 34.24
CA PRO A 94 15.32 -13.59 33.60
C PRO A 94 16.23 -14.20 34.67
N ALA A 95 16.21 -15.52 34.79
CA ALA A 95 17.14 -16.25 35.66
C ALA A 95 18.55 -16.21 35.05
N ALA A 96 19.49 -15.68 35.83
CA ALA A 96 20.92 -15.82 35.57
C ALA A 96 21.32 -17.29 35.77
N THR A 97 21.96 -17.90 34.77
CA THR A 97 22.84 -19.04 34.98
C THR A 97 24.24 -18.64 34.55
N SER A 98 25.20 -18.87 35.44
CA SER A 98 26.60 -18.47 35.29
C SER A 98 27.39 -19.56 34.57
N ALA A 99 28.23 -19.09 33.65
CA ALA A 99 29.56 -19.58 33.28
C ALA A 99 29.78 -21.09 33.03
N ASP A 100 30.21 -21.41 31.80
CA ASP A 100 31.40 -22.26 31.64
C ASP A 100 32.23 -21.78 30.44
N ALA A 101 33.55 -21.90 30.60
CA ALA A 101 34.57 -21.19 29.88
C ALA A 101 35.18 -22.02 28.75
N ALA A 102 35.47 -21.41 27.60
CA ALA A 102 36.64 -21.78 26.78
C ALA A 102 36.95 -20.75 25.68
N ALA A 103 38.18 -20.25 25.74
CA ALA A 103 39.07 -19.96 24.61
C ALA A 103 38.73 -18.83 23.61
N GLY A 104 39.37 -17.67 23.85
CA GLY A 104 40.30 -17.06 22.88
C GLY A 104 39.74 -16.00 21.92
N PRO A 105 40.15 -14.72 22.06
CA PRO A 105 40.07 -13.75 20.97
C PRO A 105 41.36 -13.80 20.13
N SER A 106 41.25 -14.18 18.86
CA SER A 106 42.26 -13.86 17.84
C SER A 106 41.68 -12.84 16.87
N PRO A 107 42.20 -11.60 16.84
CA PRO A 107 42.00 -10.67 15.75
C PRO A 107 43.31 -10.55 14.96
N GLU A 108 43.37 -11.14 13.77
CA GLU A 108 44.40 -10.95 12.73
C GLU A 108 43.92 -11.83 11.54
N GLN A 109 43.75 -11.37 10.31
CA GLN A 109 44.69 -10.62 9.48
C GLN A 109 43.94 -9.95 8.31
N SER A 110 44.39 -8.74 7.98
CA SER A 110 44.27 -8.11 6.68
C SER A 110 44.89 -8.96 5.58
N ASP A 111 44.18 -9.07 4.45
CA ASP A 111 44.66 -9.17 3.06
C ASP A 111 43.38 -9.44 2.25
N LYS A 112 43.01 -8.71 1.21
CA LYS A 112 43.80 -8.36 0.06
C LYS A 112 43.03 -7.31 -0.74
N ALA A 113 43.69 -6.21 -1.09
CA ALA A 113 43.25 -5.35 -2.17
C ALA A 113 43.52 -6.08 -3.49
N ASP A 114 42.49 -6.28 -4.30
CA ASP A 114 42.67 -6.59 -5.72
C ASP A 114 41.79 -5.62 -6.51
N ALA A 115 42.48 -4.88 -7.37
CA ALA A 115 41.95 -3.87 -8.25
C ALA A 115 41.47 -4.52 -9.56
N GLN A 116 40.28 -4.16 -10.01
CA GLN A 116 39.87 -4.13 -11.42
C GLN A 116 38.95 -2.91 -11.54
N ASP A 117 39.37 -1.76 -12.05
CA ASP A 117 39.88 -1.46 -13.39
C ASP A 117 38.84 -1.72 -14.51
N GLN A 118 38.28 -0.57 -14.93
CA GLN A 118 37.92 -0.18 -16.29
C GLN A 118 36.61 -0.67 -16.94
N SER A 119 35.77 0.35 -17.16
CA SER A 119 35.31 0.80 -18.49
C SER A 119 34.36 -0.07 -19.30
N ASN A 120 33.11 0.38 -19.43
CA ASN A 120 32.40 0.59 -20.72
C ASN A 120 31.01 1.17 -20.40
N GLN A 121 30.77 2.47 -20.53
CA GLN A 121 30.37 3.15 -21.77
C GLN A 121 29.46 2.32 -22.70
N SER A 122 28.19 2.74 -22.68
CA SER A 122 27.36 3.05 -23.85
C SER A 122 27.03 1.92 -24.83
N ASN A 123 25.81 1.39 -24.74
CA ASN A 123 24.98 1.21 -25.92
C ASN A 123 23.50 1.05 -25.51
N ALA A 124 22.80 2.18 -25.35
CA ALA A 124 21.34 2.17 -25.38
C ALA A 124 20.92 2.13 -26.87
N PRO A 125 20.11 1.16 -27.31
CA PRO A 125 19.48 1.26 -28.62
C PRO A 125 18.43 2.38 -28.57
N ASP A 126 18.53 3.27 -29.55
CA ASP A 126 17.60 4.33 -29.93
C ASP A 126 16.17 3.79 -29.98
N VAL A 127 15.42 4.00 -28.90
CA VAL A 127 13.96 3.83 -28.87
C VAL A 127 13.37 5.16 -29.31
N PRO A 128 12.50 5.21 -30.34
CA PRO A 128 11.79 6.44 -30.66
C PRO A 128 10.95 6.83 -29.45
N ASP A 129 11.22 8.03 -28.93
CA ASP A 129 10.51 8.62 -27.81
C ASP A 129 9.07 8.96 -28.26
N GLU A 130 8.13 8.05 -28.02
CA GLU A 130 6.69 8.27 -28.24
C GLU A 130 6.08 9.28 -27.23
N ASN A 131 6.93 9.98 -26.45
CA ASN A 131 6.55 11.02 -25.49
C ASN A 131 7.19 12.38 -25.83
N ALA A 132 7.69 12.56 -27.06
CA ALA A 132 8.07 13.88 -27.52
C ALA A 132 6.82 14.80 -27.48
N PRO A 133 6.88 15.95 -26.79
CA PRO A 133 5.76 16.87 -26.77
C PRO A 133 5.42 17.25 -28.21
N LEU A 134 4.14 17.07 -28.60
CA LEU A 134 3.62 17.45 -29.91
C LEU A 134 4.09 18.87 -30.22
N SER A 135 4.66 19.07 -31.40
CA SER A 135 5.14 20.39 -31.80
C SER A 135 3.95 21.36 -31.83
N ALA A 136 4.20 22.65 -31.60
CA ALA A 136 3.14 23.66 -31.68
C ALA A 136 2.45 23.69 -33.06
N GLU A 137 3.11 23.16 -34.09
CA GLU A 137 2.57 22.99 -35.43
C GLU A 137 1.59 21.82 -35.52
N ASP A 138 1.90 20.68 -34.90
CA ASP A 138 1.01 19.51 -34.87
C ASP A 138 -0.27 19.79 -34.09
N LEU A 139 -0.18 20.55 -32.99
CA LEU A 139 -1.34 21.00 -32.22
C LEU A 139 -2.26 21.92 -33.04
N ARG A 140 -1.70 22.81 -33.87
CA ARG A 140 -2.49 23.67 -34.76
C ARG A 140 -3.18 22.86 -35.84
N ALA A 141 -2.45 21.91 -36.46
CA ALA A 141 -3.01 21.02 -37.47
C ALA A 141 -4.16 20.16 -36.92
N ALA A 142 -4.03 19.64 -35.68
CA ALA A 142 -5.08 18.85 -35.04
C ALA A 142 -6.32 19.68 -34.65
N LEU A 143 -6.15 20.96 -34.33
CA LEU A 143 -7.23 21.87 -33.92
C LEU A 143 -7.86 22.64 -35.10
N GLY A 144 -7.32 22.51 -36.31
CA GLY A 144 -7.81 23.22 -37.50
C GLY A 144 -7.69 24.74 -37.39
N LEU A 145 -6.65 25.23 -36.72
CA LEU A 145 -6.35 26.65 -36.53
C LEU A 145 -5.33 27.19 -37.53
#